data_AF-A0AA40X6B3-F1
#
_entry.id   AF-A0AA40X6B3-F1
#
_cell.length_a   1.000
_cell.length_b   1.000
_cell.length_c   1.000
_cell.angle_alpha   90.00
_cell.angle_beta   90.00
_cell.angle_gamma   90.00
#
_symmetry.space_group_name_H-M   'P 1'
#
loop_
_entity.id
_entity.type
_entity.pdbx_description
1 polymer ?
#
loop_
_entity_poly.entity_id
_entity_poly.type
_entity_poly.pdbx_seq_one_letter_code
_entity_poly.pdbx_strand_id
1 'polypeptide(L)'
;MAKKKNDEGAVIIFLIIGALVFIPFMLLAFLHYRKMKSRYLTNRNVQRVVDIGRFYAVFGSGIAAIVVMFLVLWVGAANIGHGLENTSHAAVIICTLMALYVLLMLYPFKKLTDAAATAYLGVILEDDFNTLIFPADLANYSASDVIKLRFLKGLGTVERFQYSQITSFTREKGKLFYIHGDFGSRALSFSNKQKRDECLAALQQRIKFRGTRDLGY
;
A
#
# COMPACT_ATOMS: atom_id res chain seq x y z
N MET A 1 34.52 -32.55 -5.93
CA MET A 1 33.10 -32.52 -5.51
C MET A 1 33.04 -32.04 -4.05
N ALA A 2 32.81 -30.74 -3.79
CA ALA A 2 32.67 -30.20 -2.43
C ALA A 2 32.05 -28.79 -2.41
N LYS A 3 30.84 -28.62 -2.97
CA LYS A 3 30.12 -27.32 -2.95
C LYS A 3 28.73 -27.33 -2.31
N LYS A 4 28.23 -28.49 -1.88
CA LYS A 4 26.80 -28.67 -1.50
C LYS A 4 26.45 -28.25 -0.05
N LYS A 5 27.43 -28.05 0.83
CA LYS A 5 27.21 -27.81 2.27
C LYS A 5 26.99 -26.33 2.65
N ASN A 6 27.43 -25.39 1.80
CA ASN A 6 27.25 -23.95 2.05
C ASN A 6 25.84 -23.46 1.67
N ASP A 7 25.14 -24.18 0.81
CA ASP A 7 23.81 -23.76 0.32
C ASP A 7 22.74 -23.92 1.40
N GLU A 8 22.80 -24.97 2.23
CA GLU A 8 21.84 -25.18 3.33
C GLU A 8 21.94 -24.08 4.40
N GLY A 9 23.17 -23.68 4.77
CA GLY A 9 23.41 -22.59 5.70
C GLY A 9 22.90 -21.24 5.17
N ALA A 10 23.13 -20.96 3.88
CA ALA A 10 22.62 -19.76 3.23
C ALA A 10 21.08 -19.74 3.21
N VAL A 11 20.42 -20.86 2.90
CA VAL A 11 18.96 -20.97 2.90
C VAL A 11 18.37 -20.67 4.29
N ILE A 12 18.95 -21.23 5.35
CA ILE A 12 18.50 -20.96 6.73
C ILE A 12 18.65 -19.47 7.08
N ILE A 13 19.78 -18.85 6.71
CA ILE A 13 20.01 -17.41 6.94
C ILE A 13 18.95 -16.57 6.21
N PHE A 14 18.64 -16.89 4.94
CA PHE A 14 17.60 -16.18 4.20
C PHE A 14 16.21 -16.35 4.81
N LEU A 15 15.88 -17.53 5.34
CA LEU A 15 14.62 -17.76 6.05
C LEU A 15 14.54 -16.93 7.33
N ILE A 16 15.62 -16.83 8.10
CA ILE A 16 15.67 -16.02 9.32
C ILE A 16 15.50 -14.53 8.98
N ILE A 17 16.23 -14.03 7.98
CA ILE A 17 16.10 -12.64 7.52
C ILE A 17 14.66 -12.38 7.03
N GLY A 18 14.10 -13.30 6.24
CA GLY A 18 12.72 -13.25 5.77
C GLY A 18 11.73 -13.16 6.93
N ALA A 19 11.87 -14.00 7.95
CA ALA A 19 11.02 -13.97 9.14
C ALA A 19 11.16 -12.67 9.93
N LEU A 20 12.39 -12.16 10.11
CA LEU A 20 12.67 -10.90 10.80
C LEU A 20 12.07 -9.68 10.11
N VAL A 21 11.87 -9.73 8.78
CA VAL A 21 11.20 -8.67 8.03
C VAL A 21 9.68 -8.87 8.01
N PHE A 22 9.24 -10.10 7.76
CA PHE A 22 7.84 -10.46 7.59
C PHE A 22 7.02 -10.29 8.87
N ILE A 23 7.53 -10.75 10.01
CA ILE A 23 6.79 -10.72 11.28
C ILE A 23 6.50 -9.26 11.71
N PRO A 24 7.49 -8.34 11.76
CA PRO A 24 7.21 -6.93 12.05
C PRO A 24 6.28 -6.29 11.03
N PHE A 25 6.42 -6.62 9.74
CA PHE A 25 5.53 -6.11 8.71
C PHE A 25 4.07 -6.48 9.00
N MET A 26 3.81 -7.76 9.25
CA MET A 26 2.46 -8.27 9.53
C MET A 26 1.90 -7.69 10.83
N LEU A 27 2.74 -7.57 11.86
CA LEU A 27 2.34 -6.98 13.14
C LEU A 27 1.92 -5.51 12.97
N LEU A 28 2.73 -4.69 12.29
CA LEU A 28 2.41 -3.28 12.06
C LEU A 28 1.17 -3.11 11.19
N ALA A 29 1.04 -3.91 10.13
CA ALA A 29 -0.16 -3.93 9.28
C ALA A 29 -1.41 -4.31 10.09
N PHE A 30 -1.31 -5.31 10.97
CA PHE A 30 -2.41 -5.70 11.86
C PHE A 30 -2.80 -4.59 12.84
N LEU A 31 -1.81 -3.92 13.46
CA LEU A 31 -2.07 -2.81 14.38
C LEU A 31 -2.75 -1.64 13.67
N HIS A 32 -2.29 -1.26 12.47
CA HIS A 32 -2.93 -0.21 11.68
C HIS A 32 -4.33 -0.63 11.25
N TYR A 33 -4.51 -1.87 10.77
CA TYR A 33 -5.83 -2.39 10.43
C TYR A 33 -6.79 -2.34 11.63
N ARG A 34 -6.35 -2.73 12.83
CA ARG A 34 -7.18 -2.68 14.05
C ARG A 34 -7.60 -1.25 14.37
N LYS A 35 -6.69 -0.28 14.23
CA LYS A 35 -6.98 1.15 14.39
C LYS A 35 -8.02 1.63 13.37
N MET A 36 -7.88 1.25 12.10
CA MET A 36 -8.81 1.62 11.03
C MET A 36 -10.17 0.95 11.25
N LYS A 37 -10.22 -0.35 11.58
CA LYS A 37 -11.43 -1.09 11.90
C LYS A 37 -12.22 -0.40 13.01
N SER A 38 -11.57 -0.01 14.10
CA SER A 38 -12.21 0.71 15.21
C SER A 38 -12.73 2.10 14.82
N ARG A 39 -12.24 2.70 13.73
CA ARG A 39 -12.62 4.05 13.29
C ARG A 39 -13.73 4.03 12.24
N TYR A 40 -13.80 2.98 11.42
CA TYR A 40 -14.63 2.95 10.21
C TYR A 40 -15.67 1.83 10.18
N LEU A 41 -15.51 0.79 11.00
CA LEU A 41 -16.36 -0.41 10.95
C LEU A 41 -17.15 -0.59 12.26
N THR A 42 -17.32 0.46 13.05
CA THR A 42 -18.07 0.43 14.31
C THR A 42 -19.57 0.69 14.13
N ASN A 43 -19.95 1.32 13.03
CA ASN A 43 -21.35 1.67 12.77
C ASN A 43 -22.13 0.45 12.27
N ARG A 44 -23.44 0.43 12.54
CA ARG A 44 -24.31 -0.72 12.26
C ARG A 44 -24.58 -0.90 10.77
N ASN A 45 -24.70 0.21 10.03
CA ASN A 45 -25.05 0.20 8.62
C ASN A 45 -23.82 0.51 7.76
N VAL A 46 -22.85 -0.41 7.82
CA VAL A 46 -21.61 -0.31 7.06
C VAL A 46 -21.46 -1.53 6.15
N GLN A 47 -21.40 -1.28 4.85
CA GLN A 47 -21.04 -2.28 3.86
C GLN A 47 -19.58 -2.12 3.45
N ARG A 48 -18.84 -3.24 3.41
CA ARG A 48 -17.43 -3.23 3.03
C ARG A 48 -17.20 -4.13 1.81
N VAL A 49 -16.58 -3.58 0.78
CA VAL A 49 -16.11 -4.33 -0.38
C VAL A 49 -14.61 -4.60 -0.20
N VAL A 50 -14.31 -5.84 0.18
CA VAL A 50 -12.93 -6.29 0.42
C VAL A 50 -12.31 -6.84 -0.85
N ASP A 51 -11.12 -6.34 -1.16
CA ASP A 51 -10.31 -6.81 -2.27
C ASP A 51 -8.97 -7.38 -1.76
N ILE A 52 -8.99 -8.69 -1.47
CA ILE A 52 -7.80 -9.39 -0.99
C ILE A 52 -6.67 -9.41 -2.03
N GLY A 53 -7.00 -9.40 -3.33
CA GLY A 53 -6.00 -9.39 -4.38
C GLY A 53 -5.20 -8.09 -4.38
N ARG A 54 -5.85 -6.96 -4.06
CA ARG A 54 -5.17 -5.67 -3.91
C ARG A 54 -4.26 -5.65 -2.69
N PHE A 55 -4.66 -6.29 -1.59
CA PHE A 55 -3.78 -6.52 -0.45
C PHE A 55 -2.52 -7.29 -0.86
N TYR A 56 -2.65 -8.42 -1.56
CA TYR A 56 -1.48 -9.19 -2.00
C TYR A 56 -0.58 -8.43 -2.98
N ALA A 57 -1.15 -7.60 -3.85
CA ALA A 57 -0.37 -6.77 -4.77
C ALA A 57 0.49 -5.74 -4.01
N VAL A 58 -0.10 -5.04 -3.03
CA VAL A 58 0.63 -4.05 -2.18
C VAL A 58 1.62 -4.75 -1.26
N PHE A 59 1.26 -5.93 -0.75
CA PHE A 59 2.12 -6.75 0.07
C PHE A 59 3.36 -7.24 -0.72
N GLY A 60 3.14 -7.77 -1.91
CA GLY A 60 4.20 -8.24 -2.81
C GLY A 60 5.14 -7.12 -3.25
N SER A 61 4.59 -5.96 -3.63
CA SER A 61 5.43 -4.79 -3.96
C SER A 61 6.18 -4.25 -2.74
N GLY A 62 5.59 -4.33 -1.54
CA GLY A 62 6.25 -4.00 -0.29
C GLY A 62 7.45 -4.90 0.01
N ILE A 63 7.29 -6.22 -0.11
CA ILE A 63 8.41 -7.17 0.03
C ILE A 63 9.49 -6.90 -1.02
N ALA A 64 9.10 -6.73 -2.28
CA ALA A 64 10.05 -6.47 -3.37
C ALA A 64 10.86 -5.20 -3.10
N ALA A 65 10.21 -4.12 -2.62
CA ALA A 65 10.90 -2.91 -2.22
C ALA A 65 11.92 -3.17 -1.11
N ILE A 66 11.55 -3.94 -0.08
CA ILE A 66 12.47 -4.26 1.02
C ILE A 66 13.66 -5.09 0.54
N VAL A 67 13.45 -6.07 -0.34
CA VAL A 67 14.54 -6.87 -0.92
C VAL A 67 15.49 -5.98 -1.73
N VAL A 68 14.95 -5.08 -2.56
CA VAL A 68 15.76 -4.11 -3.32
C VAL A 68 16.56 -3.20 -2.38
N MET A 69 15.97 -2.78 -1.25
CA MET A 69 16.66 -1.97 -0.24
C MET A 69 17.84 -2.71 0.38
N PHE A 70 17.68 -4.00 0.72
CA PHE A 70 18.78 -4.83 1.20
C PHE A 70 19.87 -5.03 0.15
N LEU A 71 19.50 -5.22 -1.13
CA LEU A 71 20.46 -5.35 -2.22
C LEU A 71 21.28 -4.07 -2.41
N VAL A 72 20.63 -2.91 -2.40
CA VAL A 72 21.32 -1.61 -2.49
C VAL A 72 22.28 -1.43 -1.32
N LEU A 73 21.87 -1.79 -0.11
CA LEU A 73 22.73 -1.70 1.07
C LEU A 73 23.93 -2.66 0.96
N TRP A 74 23.73 -3.89 0.50
CA TRP A 74 24.80 -4.88 0.34
C TRP A 74 25.81 -4.45 -0.73
N VAL A 75 25.34 -4.05 -1.92
CA VAL A 75 26.19 -3.55 -3.01
C VAL A 75 26.91 -2.26 -2.60
N GLY A 76 26.20 -1.34 -1.92
CA GLY A 76 26.78 -0.11 -1.40
C GLY A 76 27.89 -0.38 -0.39
N ALA A 77 27.64 -1.26 0.59
CA ALA A 77 28.63 -1.64 1.60
C ALA A 77 29.87 -2.33 0.98
N ALA A 78 29.68 -3.19 -0.03
CA ALA A 78 30.79 -3.83 -0.74
C ALA A 78 31.65 -2.81 -1.51
N ASN A 79 31.03 -1.91 -2.28
CA ASN A 79 31.75 -0.90 -3.07
C ASN A 79 32.46 0.14 -2.18
N ILE A 80 31.79 0.62 -1.14
CA ILE A 80 32.37 1.54 -0.16
C ILE A 80 33.50 0.83 0.61
N GLY A 81 33.31 -0.44 0.96
CA GLY A 81 34.33 -1.29 1.60
C GLY A 81 35.62 -1.39 0.80
N HIS A 82 35.52 -1.66 -0.50
CA HIS A 82 36.68 -1.68 -1.40
C HIS A 82 37.37 -0.31 -1.52
N GLY A 83 36.62 0.79 -1.54
CA GLY A 83 37.18 2.14 -1.63
C GLY A 83 37.86 2.64 -0.36
N LEU A 84 37.48 2.10 0.81
CA LEU A 84 37.98 2.51 2.13
C LEU A 84 38.94 1.51 2.77
N GLU A 85 39.33 0.43 2.08
CA GLU A 85 40.11 -0.70 2.61
C GLU A 85 41.40 -0.27 3.34
N ASN A 86 42.02 0.84 2.91
CA ASN A 86 43.27 1.37 3.49
C ASN A 86 43.07 2.37 4.65
N THR A 87 41.85 2.55 5.15
CA THR A 87 41.53 3.55 6.18
C THR A 87 41.29 2.87 7.52
N SER A 88 42.00 3.29 8.57
CA SER A 88 41.87 2.75 9.94
C SER A 88 40.45 2.82 10.52
N HIS A 89 39.60 3.70 10.00
CA HIS A 89 38.23 3.92 10.46
C HIS A 89 37.14 3.40 9.50
N ALA A 90 37.53 2.65 8.45
CA ALA A 90 36.61 2.19 7.41
C ALA A 90 35.41 1.41 7.95
N ALA A 91 35.65 0.46 8.87
CA ALA A 91 34.60 -0.35 9.48
C ALA A 91 33.57 0.51 10.25
N VAL A 92 34.04 1.50 11.01
CA VAL A 92 33.17 2.40 11.78
C VAL A 92 32.31 3.25 10.84
N ILE A 93 32.90 3.78 9.76
CA ILE A 93 32.18 4.57 8.75
C ILE A 93 31.10 3.72 8.08
N ILE A 94 31.41 2.48 7.67
CA ILE A 94 30.43 1.58 7.04
C ILE A 94 29.29 1.24 8.00
N CYS A 95 29.61 0.88 9.26
CA CYS A 95 28.59 0.57 10.26
C CYS A 95 27.67 1.77 10.55
N THR A 96 28.22 2.98 10.66
CA THR A 96 27.42 4.19 10.90
C THR A 96 26.50 4.52 9.71
N LEU A 97 26.99 4.38 8.47
CA LEU A 97 26.18 4.57 7.26
C LEU A 97 25.06 3.51 7.15
N MET A 98 25.35 2.25 7.48
CA MET A 98 24.33 1.19 7.51
C MET A 98 23.25 1.47 8.56
N ALA A 99 23.64 1.88 9.76
CA ALA A 99 22.69 2.23 10.82
C ALA A 99 21.81 3.42 10.42
N LEU A 100 22.41 4.47 9.84
CA LEU A 100 21.67 5.62 9.32
C LEU A 100 20.69 5.22 8.22
N TYR A 101 21.11 4.38 7.28
CA TYR A 101 20.25 3.87 6.21
C TYR A 101 19.06 3.12 6.79
N VAL A 102 19.28 2.15 7.69
CA VAL A 102 18.20 1.39 8.33
C VAL A 102 17.20 2.32 8.99
N LEU A 103 17.68 3.33 9.73
CA LEU A 103 16.83 4.31 10.40
C LEU A 103 15.98 5.12 9.41
N LEU A 104 16.57 5.57 8.30
CA LEU A 104 15.84 6.27 7.23
C LEU A 104 14.76 5.38 6.58
N MET A 105 15.00 4.08 6.48
CA MET A 105 14.07 3.14 5.84
C MET A 105 12.91 2.68 6.74
N LEU A 106 12.97 2.94 8.06
CA LEU A 106 11.86 2.62 8.97
C LEU A 106 10.56 3.35 8.57
N TYR A 107 10.65 4.60 8.12
CA TYR A 107 9.47 5.38 7.74
C TYR A 107 8.79 4.84 6.47
N PRO A 108 9.50 4.64 5.33
CA PRO A 108 8.93 3.96 4.15
C PRO A 108 8.38 2.57 4.46
N PHE A 109 9.08 1.78 5.27
CA PHE A 109 8.63 0.45 5.68
C PHE A 109 7.27 0.50 6.38
N LYS A 110 7.13 1.39 7.37
CA LYS A 110 5.86 1.62 8.05
C LYS A 110 4.76 2.11 7.09
N LYS A 111 5.11 2.95 6.13
CA LYS A 111 4.14 3.43 5.13
C LYS A 111 3.65 2.32 4.19
N LEU A 112 4.50 1.37 3.85
CA LEU A 112 4.12 0.17 3.10
C LEU A 112 3.21 -0.75 3.94
N THR A 113 3.47 -0.91 5.25
CA THR A 113 2.57 -1.67 6.13
C THR A 113 1.19 -1.01 6.25
N ASP A 114 1.16 0.33 6.39
CA ASP A 114 -0.08 1.09 6.44
C ASP A 114 -0.86 0.96 5.11
N ALA A 115 -0.15 0.97 3.98
CA ALA A 115 -0.72 0.78 2.65
C ALA A 115 -1.35 -0.60 2.47
N ALA A 116 -0.66 -1.67 2.89
CA ALA A 116 -1.19 -3.03 2.85
C ALA A 116 -2.46 -3.15 3.71
N ALA A 117 -2.40 -2.68 4.96
CA ALA A 117 -3.57 -2.68 5.85
C ALA A 117 -4.76 -1.88 5.29
N THR A 118 -4.49 -0.77 4.61
CA THR A 118 -5.54 0.05 3.98
C THR A 118 -6.09 -0.61 2.71
N ALA A 119 -5.25 -1.27 1.92
CA ALA A 119 -5.71 -2.08 0.78
C ALA A 119 -6.62 -3.23 1.24
N TYR A 120 -6.31 -3.87 2.38
CA TYR A 120 -7.15 -4.89 2.98
C TYR A 120 -8.47 -4.33 3.56
N LEU A 121 -8.44 -3.11 4.11
CA LEU A 121 -9.65 -2.42 4.56
C LEU A 121 -10.67 -2.28 3.43
N GLY A 122 -10.19 -2.07 2.20
CA GLY A 122 -11.03 -2.00 1.01
C GLY A 122 -11.91 -0.75 0.98
N VAL A 123 -12.98 -0.81 0.20
CA VAL A 123 -13.97 0.27 0.07
C VAL A 123 -15.04 0.08 1.14
N ILE A 124 -15.37 1.16 1.85
CA ILE A 124 -16.39 1.19 2.88
C ILE A 124 -17.49 2.16 2.43
N LEU A 125 -18.71 1.64 2.41
CA LEU A 125 -19.93 2.38 2.18
C LEU A 125 -20.67 2.47 3.52
N GLU A 126 -20.81 3.69 4.03
CA GLU A 126 -21.45 3.97 5.31
C GLU A 126 -22.78 4.70 5.06
N ASP A 127 -23.87 4.04 5.42
CA ASP A 127 -25.22 4.53 5.16
C ASP A 127 -25.66 5.59 6.16
N ASP A 128 -25.25 5.45 7.43
CA ASP A 128 -25.66 6.36 8.51
C ASP A 128 -25.21 7.82 8.25
N PHE A 129 -24.04 7.99 7.61
CA PHE A 129 -23.47 9.29 7.28
C PHE A 129 -23.38 9.56 5.78
N ASN A 130 -24.00 8.72 4.94
CA ASN A 130 -23.93 8.80 3.47
C ASN A 130 -22.49 9.01 2.97
N THR A 131 -21.54 8.24 3.50
CA THR A 131 -20.12 8.44 3.27
C THR A 131 -19.52 7.26 2.52
N LEU A 132 -18.69 7.59 1.54
CA LEU A 132 -17.82 6.66 0.83
C LEU A 132 -16.40 6.84 1.35
N ILE A 133 -15.76 5.73 1.75
CA ILE A 133 -14.39 5.73 2.25
C ILE A 133 -13.61 4.69 1.45
N PHE A 134 -12.48 5.07 0.86
CA PHE A 134 -11.66 4.13 0.10
C PHE A 134 -10.16 4.43 0.21
N PRO A 135 -9.28 3.46 -0.09
CA PRO A 135 -7.84 3.66 -0.07
C PRO A 135 -7.44 4.75 -1.06
N ALA A 136 -6.68 5.75 -0.59
CA ALA A 136 -6.24 6.85 -1.44
C ALA A 136 -5.43 6.33 -2.64
N ASP A 137 -5.70 6.86 -3.83
CA ASP A 137 -4.95 6.51 -5.03
C ASP A 137 -3.78 7.47 -5.25
N LEU A 138 -2.60 6.90 -5.53
CA LEU A 138 -1.39 7.64 -5.86
C LEU A 138 -1.43 8.20 -7.29
N ALA A 139 -2.34 7.73 -8.16
CA ALA A 139 -2.47 8.22 -9.53
C ALA A 139 -2.86 9.72 -9.61
N ASN A 140 -3.31 10.32 -8.51
CA ASN A 140 -3.78 11.71 -8.47
C ASN A 140 -2.69 12.73 -8.08
N TYR A 141 -1.43 12.31 -7.89
CA TYR A 141 -0.36 13.23 -7.52
C TYR A 141 0.18 14.03 -8.71
N SER A 142 0.31 15.34 -8.53
CA SER A 142 1.00 16.20 -9.50
C SER A 142 2.52 16.03 -9.43
N ALA A 143 3.25 16.49 -10.46
CA ALA A 143 4.71 16.52 -10.42
C ALA A 143 5.28 17.26 -9.19
N SER A 144 4.62 18.35 -8.77
CA SER A 144 4.98 19.08 -7.53
C SER A 144 4.84 18.20 -6.29
N ASP A 145 3.82 17.34 -6.25
CA ASP A 145 3.58 16.45 -5.13
C ASP A 145 4.62 15.32 -5.05
N VAL A 146 5.11 14.86 -6.21
CA VAL A 146 6.21 13.88 -6.29
C VAL A 146 7.50 14.48 -5.72
N ILE A 147 7.87 15.70 -6.12
CA ILE A 147 9.06 16.40 -5.60
C ILE A 147 8.96 16.60 -4.09
N LYS A 148 7.75 16.90 -3.58
CA LYS A 148 7.48 17.04 -2.13
C LYS A 148 7.32 15.70 -1.40
N LEU A 149 7.55 14.57 -2.07
CA LEU A 149 7.41 13.20 -1.54
C LEU A 149 6.04 12.95 -0.90
N ARG A 150 4.98 13.61 -1.39
CA ARG A 150 3.63 13.48 -0.82
C ARG A 150 3.06 12.08 -1.01
N PHE A 151 3.48 11.36 -2.05
CA PHE A 151 3.12 9.95 -2.25
C PHE A 151 3.49 9.08 -1.03
N LEU A 152 4.66 9.29 -0.40
CA LEU A 152 5.03 8.57 0.83
C LEU A 152 4.13 8.93 2.00
N LYS A 153 3.67 10.18 2.10
CA LYS A 153 2.75 10.60 3.16
C LYS A 153 1.35 10.00 2.97
N GLY A 154 0.86 9.94 1.73
CA GLY A 154 -0.46 9.38 1.41
C GLY A 154 -0.52 7.86 1.33
N LEU A 155 0.61 7.15 1.33
CA LEU A 155 0.60 5.69 1.48
C LEU A 155 -0.11 5.29 2.78
N GLY A 156 -1.08 4.39 2.66
CA GLY A 156 -1.87 3.91 3.79
C GLY A 156 -2.88 4.91 4.36
N THR A 157 -3.22 5.95 3.60
CA THR A 157 -4.33 6.85 3.95
C THR A 157 -5.60 6.47 3.18
N VAL A 158 -6.73 6.92 3.69
CA VAL A 158 -8.04 6.78 3.03
C VAL A 158 -8.55 8.16 2.65
N GLU A 159 -9.27 8.23 1.55
CA GLU A 159 -10.10 9.37 1.20
C GLU A 159 -11.53 9.12 1.69
N ARG A 160 -12.24 10.21 1.99
CA ARG A 160 -13.64 10.18 2.44
C ARG A 160 -14.43 11.22 1.67
N PHE A 161 -15.58 10.82 1.13
CA PHE A 161 -16.47 11.70 0.39
C PHE A 161 -17.92 11.43 0.77
N GLN A 162 -18.75 12.46 0.80
CA GLN A 162 -20.18 12.27 0.94
C GLN A 162 -20.78 11.86 -0.41
N TYR A 163 -21.83 11.05 -0.38
CA TYR A 163 -22.58 10.64 -1.58
C TYR A 163 -23.13 11.84 -2.36
N SER A 164 -23.48 12.93 -1.66
CA SER A 164 -23.93 14.19 -2.25
C SER A 164 -22.88 14.87 -3.12
N GLN A 165 -21.59 14.64 -2.86
CA GLN A 165 -20.48 15.23 -3.62
C GLN A 165 -20.17 14.45 -4.90
N ILE A 166 -20.79 13.27 -5.08
CA ILE A 166 -20.55 12.38 -6.22
C ILE A 166 -21.57 12.68 -7.30
N THR A 167 -21.09 13.07 -8.48
CA THR A 167 -21.92 13.52 -9.60
C THR A 167 -22.08 12.47 -10.68
N SER A 168 -21.07 11.62 -10.89
CA SER A 168 -21.15 10.53 -11.87
C SER A 168 -20.09 9.45 -11.64
N PHE A 169 -20.25 8.36 -12.40
CA PHE A 169 -19.41 7.18 -12.36
C PHE A 169 -18.98 6.79 -13.76
N THR A 170 -17.69 6.51 -13.95
CA THR A 170 -17.16 6.05 -15.24
C THR A 170 -16.54 4.67 -15.07
N ARG A 171 -17.13 3.68 -15.74
CA ARG A 171 -16.59 2.31 -15.80
C ARG A 171 -15.59 2.22 -16.95
N GLU A 172 -14.32 2.04 -16.63
CA GLU A 172 -13.30 1.68 -17.63
C GLU A 172 -13.22 0.16 -17.81
N LYS A 173 -12.81 -0.30 -19.00
CA LYS A 173 -12.68 -1.73 -19.30
C LYS A 173 -11.67 -2.36 -18.32
N GLY A 174 -12.03 -3.50 -17.74
CA GLY A 174 -11.13 -4.23 -16.85
C GLY A 174 -11.42 -4.00 -15.37
N LYS A 175 -10.40 -3.60 -14.61
CA LYS A 175 -10.45 -3.61 -13.13
C LYS A 175 -10.46 -2.20 -12.52
N LEU A 176 -10.71 -1.19 -13.35
CA LEU A 176 -10.65 0.21 -12.97
C LEU A 176 -12.04 0.86 -13.08
N PHE A 177 -12.28 1.81 -12.19
CA PHE A 177 -13.52 2.55 -12.08
C PHE A 177 -13.22 3.96 -11.58
N TYR A 178 -13.91 4.97 -12.09
CA TYR A 178 -13.73 6.36 -11.64
C TYR A 178 -15.00 6.90 -11.00
N ILE A 179 -14.77 7.69 -9.96
CA ILE A 179 -15.79 8.48 -9.30
C ILE A 179 -15.51 9.94 -9.61
N HIS A 180 -16.54 10.64 -10.10
CA HIS A 180 -16.47 12.07 -10.37
C HIS A 180 -17.35 12.83 -9.38
N GLY A 181 -16.88 14.01 -8.99
CA GLY A 181 -17.57 14.86 -8.04
C GLY A 181 -16.94 16.25 -7.96
N ASP A 182 -17.35 17.02 -6.95
CA ASP A 182 -16.78 18.35 -6.67
C ASP A 182 -15.27 18.31 -6.37
N PHE A 183 -14.78 17.13 -5.95
CA PHE A 183 -13.38 16.83 -5.68
C PHE A 183 -12.57 16.43 -6.94
N GLY A 184 -13.18 16.51 -8.13
CA GLY A 184 -12.62 16.07 -9.39
C GLY A 184 -12.85 14.57 -9.65
N SER A 185 -11.92 13.93 -10.36
CA SER A 185 -11.96 12.50 -10.65
C SER A 185 -11.10 11.71 -9.66
N ARG A 186 -11.58 10.55 -9.20
CA ARG A 186 -10.79 9.60 -8.41
C ARG A 186 -10.89 8.20 -9.01
N ALA A 187 -9.74 7.59 -9.25
CA ALA A 187 -9.66 6.21 -9.71
C ALA A 187 -9.72 5.23 -8.52
N LEU A 188 -10.48 4.16 -8.71
CA LEU A 188 -10.50 2.98 -7.86
C LEU A 188 -10.06 1.78 -8.69
N SER A 189 -8.91 1.23 -8.31
CA SER A 189 -8.40 -0.01 -8.86
C SER A 189 -8.78 -1.21 -8.00
N PHE A 190 -9.16 -2.28 -8.70
CA PHE A 190 -9.49 -3.57 -8.11
C PHE A 190 -8.58 -4.66 -8.69
N SER A 191 -8.47 -5.79 -8.00
CA SER A 191 -7.69 -6.94 -8.44
C SER A 191 -8.44 -7.79 -9.47
N ASN A 192 -9.77 -7.70 -9.51
CA ASN A 192 -10.62 -8.42 -10.45
C ASN A 192 -11.88 -7.61 -10.81
N LYS A 193 -12.56 -8.03 -11.89
CA LYS A 193 -13.78 -7.37 -12.38
C LYS A 193 -14.95 -7.54 -11.40
N GLN A 194 -15.07 -8.72 -10.79
CA GLN A 194 -16.15 -9.04 -9.87
C GLN A 194 -16.22 -8.08 -8.68
N LYS A 195 -15.08 -7.75 -8.05
CA LYS A 195 -15.01 -6.82 -6.92
C LYS A 195 -15.28 -5.37 -7.30
N ARG A 196 -14.85 -4.97 -8.50
CA ARG A 196 -15.24 -3.68 -9.08
C ARG A 196 -16.76 -3.59 -9.24
N ASP A 197 -17.37 -4.63 -9.80
CA ASP A 197 -18.82 -4.64 -10.07
C ASP A 197 -19.64 -4.76 -8.78
N GLU A 198 -19.16 -5.49 -7.77
CA GLU A 198 -19.71 -5.51 -6.41
C GLU A 198 -19.73 -4.10 -5.79
N CYS A 199 -18.62 -3.36 -5.91
CA CYS A 199 -18.53 -1.97 -5.43
C CYS A 199 -19.46 -1.03 -6.19
N LEU A 200 -19.52 -1.16 -7.51
CA LEU A 200 -20.34 -0.32 -8.38
C LEU A 200 -21.83 -0.54 -8.11
N ALA A 201 -22.27 -1.81 -7.97
CA ALA A 201 -23.65 -2.14 -7.61
C ALA A 201 -24.02 -1.59 -6.22
N ALA A 202 -23.12 -1.73 -5.23
CA ALA A 202 -23.35 -1.19 -3.90
C ALA A 202 -23.47 0.35 -3.88
N LEU A 203 -22.71 1.04 -4.72
CA LEU A 203 -22.79 2.49 -4.90
C LEU A 203 -24.10 2.91 -5.60
N GLN A 204 -24.49 2.22 -6.67
CA GLN A 204 -25.72 2.52 -7.42
C GLN A 204 -26.99 2.34 -6.59
N GLN A 205 -26.99 1.40 -5.62
CA GLN A 205 -28.10 1.25 -4.68
C GLN A 205 -28.28 2.47 -3.76
N ARG A 206 -27.21 3.24 -3.52
CA ARG A 206 -27.19 4.38 -2.58
C ARG A 206 -27.28 5.73 -3.29
N ILE A 207 -26.69 5.82 -4.48
CA ILE A 207 -26.57 7.06 -5.23
C ILE A 207 -27.46 6.98 -6.46
N LYS A 208 -28.57 7.73 -6.42
CA LYS A 208 -29.45 7.93 -7.58
C LYS A 208 -29.02 9.19 -8.30
N PHE A 209 -28.41 9.07 -9.47
CA PHE A 209 -28.18 10.26 -10.31
C PHE A 209 -29.47 10.64 -11.01
N ARG A 210 -29.77 11.95 -11.05
CA ARG A 210 -30.81 12.47 -11.93
C ARG A 210 -30.33 12.35 -13.38
N GLY A 211 -30.90 11.40 -14.13
CA GLY A 211 -30.73 11.29 -15.58
C GLY A 211 -29.67 10.31 -16.10
N THR A 212 -29.02 9.50 -15.26
CA THR A 212 -28.19 8.40 -15.78
C THR A 212 -29.06 7.26 -16.29
N ARG A 213 -28.99 7.02 -17.60
CA ARG A 213 -29.27 5.72 -18.20
C ARG A 213 -28.46 4.65 -17.45
N ASP A 214 -29.10 3.52 -17.16
CA ASP A 214 -28.45 2.31 -16.68
C ASP A 214 -27.10 2.12 -17.37
N LEU A 215 -26.02 2.08 -16.58
CA LEU A 215 -24.71 1.70 -17.06
C LEU A 215 -24.73 0.18 -17.26
N GLY A 216 -25.37 -0.24 -18.36
CA GLY A 216 -25.73 -1.60 -18.73
C GLY A 216 -24.91 -2.71 -18.08
N TYR A 217 -25.65 -3.59 -17.40
CA TYR A 217 -25.22 -4.94 -17.03
C TYR A 217 -24.68 -5.67 -18.25
#